data_AF-A0A447MSX4-F1
#
_entry.id   AF-A0A447MSX4-F1
#
_cell.length_a   1.000
_cell.length_b   1.000
_cell.length_c   1.000
_cell.angle_alpha   90.00
_cell.angle_beta   90.00
_cell.angle_gamma   90.00
#
_symmetry.space_group_name_H-M   'P 1'
#
loop_
_entity.id
_entity.type
_entity.pdbx_description
1 polymer ?
#
loop_
_entity_poly.entity_id
_entity_poly.type
_entity_poly.pdbx_seq_one_letter_code
_entity_poly.pdbx_strand_id
1 'polypeptide(L)'
;MGGVPCAINLDETGAVGAVNMERLNLVSSIIQKARQFCEQVYLPDVLLIASYYKDWAKIGGGLSSMNLLAYGEFPDNPNDYSASNLLLPRGAIINGRFDEINPVDLTAPDEIQEFVTHSWYTYGNGNNDKGLHPWDGLTEPQLVMGEHYKGTKTFIEQVDESAKYSWIKSPRWKGHAMEVGPLARYLIGYHQK
;
A
#
# COMPACT_ATOMS: atom_id res chain seq x y z
N MET A 1 -13.66 23.98 1.03
CA MET A 1 -14.36 23.03 1.91
C MET A 1 -13.42 22.60 3.04
N GLY A 2 -13.80 22.79 4.31
CA GLY A 2 -12.96 22.60 5.49
C GLY A 2 -13.48 21.53 6.46
N GLY A 3 -13.84 20.37 5.92
CA GLY A 3 -14.20 19.18 6.69
C GLY A 3 -13.66 17.95 5.96
N VAL A 4 -12.83 17.15 6.64
CA VAL A 4 -12.28 15.89 6.10
C VAL A 4 -13.44 14.90 5.97
N PRO A 5 -13.74 14.38 4.75
CA PRO A 5 -12.94 13.36 4.07
C PRO A 5 -12.40 13.73 2.68
N CYS A 6 -12.47 15.00 2.27
CA CYS A 6 -11.72 15.55 1.13
C CYS A 6 -11.42 17.04 1.40
N ALA A 7 -10.44 17.31 2.27
CA ALA A 7 -10.03 18.68 2.59
C ALA A 7 -8.61 18.95 2.07
N ILE A 8 -8.43 18.85 0.75
CA ILE A 8 -7.29 19.48 0.07
C ILE A 8 -7.85 20.12 -1.20
N ASN A 9 -7.99 21.44 -1.17
CA ASN A 9 -8.16 22.26 -2.35
C ASN A 9 -6.88 23.10 -2.42
N LEU A 10 -5.96 22.71 -3.30
CA LEU A 10 -4.67 23.40 -3.47
C LEU A 10 -4.77 24.57 -4.46
N ASP A 11 -5.81 24.59 -5.30
CA ASP A 11 -5.85 25.41 -6.52
C ASP A 11 -6.86 26.58 -6.46
N GLU A 12 -7.84 26.57 -5.55
CA GLU A 12 -8.83 27.66 -5.47
C GLU A 12 -8.45 28.78 -4.50
N THR A 13 -8.96 29.97 -4.79
CA THR A 13 -8.85 31.21 -4.00
C THR A 13 -9.45 31.01 -2.60
N GLY A 14 -8.62 30.56 -1.66
CA GLY A 14 -8.99 30.12 -0.31
C GLY A 14 -8.07 29.03 0.25
N ALA A 15 -7.31 28.35 -0.62
CA ALA A 15 -6.16 27.51 -0.28
C ALA A 15 -5.01 28.32 0.34
N VAL A 16 -4.91 29.60 -0.06
CA VAL A 16 -4.04 30.61 0.56
C VAL A 16 -4.71 31.14 1.84
N GLY A 17 -4.94 30.25 2.81
CA GLY A 17 -5.26 30.68 4.16
C GLY A 17 -4.06 31.44 4.68
N ALA A 18 -4.17 32.77 4.84
CA ALA A 18 -3.12 33.57 5.47
C ALA A 18 -2.72 32.89 6.78
N VAL A 19 -1.52 32.31 6.80
CA VAL A 19 -0.98 31.60 7.97
C VAL A 19 -0.96 32.62 9.10
N ASN A 20 -1.81 32.43 10.09
CA ASN A 20 -1.89 33.31 11.24
C ASN A 20 -1.57 32.52 12.52
N MET A 21 -1.11 33.25 13.54
CA MET A 21 -0.60 32.64 14.76
C MET A 21 -1.67 31.82 15.50
N GLU A 22 -2.94 32.23 15.43
CA GLU A 22 -4.04 31.51 16.06
C GLU A 22 -4.24 30.11 15.43
N ARG A 23 -4.23 30.01 14.10
CA ARG A 23 -4.34 28.74 13.38
C ARG A 23 -3.13 27.84 13.64
N LEU A 24 -1.92 28.41 13.69
CA LEU A 24 -0.71 27.67 14.05
C LEU A 24 -0.77 27.13 15.49
N ASN A 25 -1.27 27.93 16.44
CA ASN A 25 -1.45 27.49 17.83
C ASN A 25 -2.48 26.37 17.94
N LEU A 26 -3.59 26.44 17.18
CA LEU A 26 -4.56 25.36 17.10
C LEU A 26 -3.93 24.08 16.54
N VAL A 27 -3.22 24.16 15.42
CA VAL A 27 -2.52 23.00 14.82
C VAL A 27 -1.54 22.38 15.82
N SER A 28 -0.71 23.19 16.47
CA SER A 28 0.24 22.74 17.49
C SER A 28 -0.47 22.01 18.64
N SER A 29 -1.57 22.57 19.16
CA SER A 29 -2.36 21.95 20.22
C SER A 29 -2.93 20.59 19.82
N ILE A 30 -3.42 20.47 18.58
CA ILE A 30 -3.96 19.20 18.07
C ILE A 30 -2.86 18.16 17.87
N ILE A 31 -1.69 18.55 17.35
CA ILE A 31 -0.53 17.65 17.20
C ILE A 31 -0.13 17.08 18.57
N GLN A 32 -0.01 17.93 19.60
CA GLN A 32 0.34 17.48 20.94
C GLN A 32 -0.70 16.50 21.51
N LYS A 33 -2.00 16.82 21.39
CA LYS A 33 -3.07 15.95 21.87
C LYS A 33 -3.09 14.60 21.17
N ALA A 34 -2.91 14.58 19.84
CA ALA A 34 -2.86 13.35 19.06
C ALA A 34 -1.68 12.47 19.47
N ARG A 35 -0.48 13.05 19.61
CA ARG A 35 0.71 12.34 20.09
C ARG A 35 0.50 11.77 21.49
N GLN A 36 0.02 12.60 22.42
CA GLN A 36 -0.25 12.16 23.79
C GLN A 36 -1.23 10.98 23.82
N PHE A 37 -2.30 11.04 23.02
CA PHE A 37 -3.25 9.94 22.91
C PHE A 37 -2.61 8.66 22.36
N CYS A 38 -1.83 8.77 21.28
CA CYS A 38 -1.14 7.61 20.71
C CYS A 38 -0.13 6.98 21.68
N GLU A 39 0.64 7.80 22.39
CA GLU A 39 1.70 7.38 23.30
C GLU A 39 1.17 6.85 24.64
N GLN A 40 0.07 7.42 25.17
CA GLN A 40 -0.46 7.09 26.50
C GLN A 40 -1.67 6.15 26.49
N VAL A 41 -2.35 5.98 25.34
CA VAL A 41 -3.54 5.12 25.22
C VAL A 41 -3.31 4.05 24.16
N TYR A 42 -3.14 4.43 22.89
CA TYR A 42 -3.12 3.45 21.80
C TYR A 42 -1.98 2.44 21.92
N LEU A 43 -0.73 2.89 22.09
CA LEU A 43 0.41 2.00 22.18
C LEU A 43 0.36 1.09 23.43
N PRO A 44 0.10 1.61 24.65
CA PRO A 44 -0.07 0.76 25.84
C PRO A 44 -1.17 -0.29 25.68
N ASP A 45 -2.32 0.08 25.10
CA ASP A 45 -3.44 -0.85 24.92
C ASP A 45 -3.09 -1.97 23.92
N VAL A 46 -2.42 -1.64 22.81
CA VAL A 46 -1.93 -2.66 21.86
C VAL A 46 -0.95 -3.61 22.54
N LEU A 47 -0.02 -3.10 23.35
CA LEU A 47 0.94 -3.94 24.09
C LEU A 47 0.24 -4.83 25.11
N LEU A 48 -0.78 -4.32 25.80
CA LEU A 48 -1.59 -5.09 26.74
C LEU A 48 -2.32 -6.22 26.01
N ILE A 49 -3.04 -5.92 24.92
CA ILE A 49 -3.72 -6.94 24.11
C ILE A 49 -2.71 -7.97 23.60
N ALA A 50 -1.58 -7.54 23.03
CA ALA A 50 -0.54 -8.44 22.54
C ALA A 50 0.01 -9.38 23.63
N SER A 51 0.04 -8.93 24.89
CA SER A 51 0.48 -9.76 26.01
C SER A 51 -0.43 -10.98 26.28
N TYR A 52 -1.73 -10.86 25.98
CA TYR A 52 -2.71 -11.95 26.09
C TYR A 52 -2.72 -12.85 24.85
N TYR A 53 -2.41 -12.31 23.67
CA TYR A 53 -2.46 -13.02 22.38
C TYR A 53 -1.06 -13.28 21.79
N LYS A 54 -0.09 -13.69 22.63
CA LYS A 54 1.30 -13.90 22.18
C LYS A 54 1.44 -15.00 21.12
N ASP A 55 0.53 -15.97 21.13
CA ASP A 55 0.46 -17.04 20.14
C ASP A 55 0.17 -16.51 18.73
N TRP A 56 -0.58 -15.41 18.61
CA TRP A 56 -0.83 -14.75 17.33
C TRP A 56 0.43 -14.21 16.66
N ALA A 57 1.53 -14.01 17.40
CA ALA A 57 2.83 -13.67 16.80
C ALA A 57 3.38 -14.75 15.85
N LYS A 58 2.82 -15.98 15.89
CA LYS A 58 3.19 -17.09 15.00
C LYS A 58 2.16 -17.34 13.89
N ILE A 59 1.10 -16.54 13.83
CA ILE A 59 -0.04 -16.73 12.93
C ILE A 59 -0.12 -15.52 11.98
N GLY A 60 -0.45 -15.75 10.70
CA GLY A 60 -0.70 -14.66 9.76
C GLY A 60 0.55 -14.00 9.19
N GLY A 61 1.73 -14.61 9.32
CA GLY A 61 2.96 -14.06 8.78
C GLY A 61 2.93 -13.86 7.26
N GLY A 62 2.29 -14.75 6.50
CA GLY A 62 2.13 -14.60 5.06
C GLY A 62 3.46 -14.30 4.34
N LEU A 63 3.50 -13.20 3.58
CA LEU A 63 4.69 -12.78 2.84
C LEU A 63 5.64 -11.90 3.67
N SER A 64 5.25 -11.48 4.89
CA SER A 64 6.04 -10.55 5.72
C SER A 64 7.46 -11.02 6.05
N SER A 65 7.70 -12.34 6.05
CA SER A 65 9.03 -12.93 6.27
C SER A 65 9.85 -13.15 5.00
N MET A 66 9.27 -12.85 3.82
CA MET A 66 9.83 -13.19 2.52
C MET A 66 9.96 -11.97 1.60
N ASN A 67 8.84 -11.30 1.31
CA ASN A 67 8.74 -10.30 0.26
C ASN A 67 8.05 -9.02 0.77
N LEU A 68 8.78 -7.92 0.84
CA LEU A 68 8.33 -6.63 1.38
C LEU A 68 8.61 -5.50 0.41
N LEU A 69 7.70 -4.53 0.30
CA LEU A 69 7.86 -3.37 -0.57
C LEU A 69 7.41 -2.07 0.12
N ALA A 70 8.23 -1.03 -0.01
CA ALA A 70 7.91 0.33 0.41
C ALA A 70 8.52 1.37 -0.56
N TYR A 71 7.78 2.43 -0.88
CA TYR A 71 8.26 3.49 -1.78
C TYR A 71 8.94 4.66 -1.04
N GLY A 72 8.92 4.65 0.29
CA GLY A 72 9.28 5.81 1.10
C GLY A 72 8.23 6.91 1.05
N GLU A 73 8.30 7.83 2.02
CA GLU A 73 7.37 8.95 2.15
C GLU A 73 7.98 10.05 3.04
N PHE A 74 7.33 11.21 3.09
CA PHE A 74 7.69 12.40 3.87
C PHE A 74 9.06 12.95 3.47
N PRO A 75 9.17 13.58 2.28
CA PRO A 75 10.39 14.26 1.87
C PRO A 75 10.68 15.44 2.82
N ASP A 76 11.93 15.52 3.30
CA ASP A 76 12.37 16.60 4.18
C ASP A 76 12.57 17.91 3.37
N ASN A 77 13.39 17.84 2.31
CA ASN A 77 13.50 18.93 1.34
C ASN A 77 12.39 18.88 0.29
N PRO A 78 11.69 20.00 -0.01
CA PRO A 78 10.63 20.03 -1.02
C PRO A 78 11.13 19.63 -2.42
N ASN A 79 10.30 18.89 -3.15
CA ASN A 79 10.55 18.43 -4.52
C ASN A 79 11.72 17.46 -4.72
N ASP A 80 12.36 16.98 -3.64
CA ASP A 80 13.35 15.91 -3.69
C ASP A 80 12.74 14.61 -3.17
N TYR A 81 12.50 13.65 -4.07
CA TYR A 81 11.94 12.34 -3.75
C TYR A 81 13.00 11.22 -3.78
N SER A 82 14.28 11.60 -3.65
CA SER A 82 15.37 10.65 -3.47
C SER A 82 15.21 9.89 -2.15
N ALA A 83 15.62 8.61 -2.12
CA ALA A 83 15.51 7.79 -0.93
C ALA A 83 16.22 8.40 0.29
N SER A 84 17.29 9.15 0.08
CA SER A 84 18.03 9.86 1.14
C SER A 84 17.27 11.03 1.77
N ASN A 85 16.29 11.59 1.07
CA ASN A 85 15.49 12.73 1.54
C ASN A 85 14.14 12.31 2.13
N LEU A 86 13.74 11.04 1.96
CA LEU A 86 12.49 10.50 2.50
C LEU A 86 12.68 10.05 3.95
N LEU A 87 11.90 10.61 4.88
CA LEU A 87 11.97 10.25 6.30
C LEU A 87 11.44 8.84 6.58
N LEU A 88 10.52 8.34 5.74
CA LEU A 88 10.14 6.92 5.75
C LEU A 88 10.92 6.12 4.69
N PRO A 89 11.30 4.87 5.02
CA PRO A 89 12.21 4.06 4.22
C PRO A 89 11.61 3.62 2.88
N ARG A 90 12.45 3.61 1.84
CA ARG A 90 12.16 3.11 0.48
C ARG A 90 13.01 1.88 0.18
N GLY A 91 12.39 0.80 -0.29
CA GLY A 91 13.12 -0.40 -0.72
C GLY A 91 12.22 -1.61 -0.96
N ALA A 92 12.82 -2.67 -1.48
CA ALA A 92 12.20 -3.97 -1.65
C ALA A 92 13.08 -5.09 -1.11
N ILE A 93 12.48 -6.02 -0.37
CA ILE A 93 13.11 -7.25 0.11
C ILE A 93 12.42 -8.40 -0.59
N ILE A 94 13.19 -9.38 -1.08
CA ILE A 94 12.68 -10.56 -1.77
C ILE A 94 13.35 -11.83 -1.22
N ASN A 95 12.61 -12.93 -1.23
CA ASN A 95 13.09 -14.26 -0.83
C ASN A 95 13.71 -14.32 0.58
N GLY A 96 13.27 -13.46 1.49
CA GLY A 96 13.73 -13.41 2.87
C GLY A 96 15.15 -12.87 3.05
N ARG A 97 15.73 -12.21 2.03
CA ARG A 97 17.09 -11.64 2.07
C ARG A 97 17.10 -10.25 2.66
N PHE A 98 16.94 -10.15 3.98
CA PHE A 98 16.89 -8.87 4.69
C PHE A 98 18.22 -8.11 4.70
N ASP A 99 19.32 -8.78 4.36
CA ASP A 99 20.64 -8.21 4.13
C ASP A 99 20.79 -7.51 2.76
N GLU A 100 19.86 -7.75 1.84
CA GLU A 100 19.85 -7.21 0.47
C GLU A 100 18.59 -6.36 0.22
N ILE A 101 18.66 -5.06 0.51
CA ILE A 101 17.55 -4.13 0.27
C ILE A 101 17.68 -3.55 -1.14
N ASN A 102 16.78 -3.96 -2.03
CA ASN A 102 16.78 -3.55 -3.42
C ASN A 102 16.20 -2.13 -3.55
N PRO A 103 16.84 -1.24 -4.33
CA PRO A 103 16.22 0.04 -4.68
C PRO A 103 14.96 -0.21 -5.51
N VAL A 104 14.00 0.70 -5.38
CA VAL A 104 12.74 0.65 -6.13
C VAL A 104 12.75 1.77 -7.17
N ASP A 105 12.49 1.46 -8.43
CA ASP A 105 12.30 2.40 -9.54
C ASP A 105 10.88 2.28 -10.11
N LEU A 106 10.10 3.36 -9.99
CA LEU A 106 8.72 3.42 -10.46
C LEU A 106 8.62 3.71 -11.97
N THR A 107 9.75 3.98 -12.63
CA THR A 107 9.82 4.28 -14.06
C THR A 107 10.27 3.09 -14.89
N ALA A 108 10.85 2.07 -14.23
CA ALA A 108 11.30 0.84 -14.88
C ALA A 108 10.09 -0.05 -15.26
N PRO A 109 9.87 -0.32 -16.56
CA PRO A 109 8.68 -1.03 -17.03
C PRO A 109 8.64 -2.52 -16.66
N ASP A 110 9.79 -3.10 -16.31
CA ASP A 110 9.95 -4.49 -15.86
C ASP A 110 9.86 -4.64 -14.33
N GLU A 111 9.69 -3.54 -13.61
CA GLU A 111 9.69 -3.54 -12.15
C GLU A 111 8.28 -3.66 -11.57
N ILE A 112 7.44 -2.64 -11.66
CA ILE A 112 6.08 -2.68 -11.11
C ILE A 112 5.09 -3.01 -12.21
N GLN A 113 4.48 -4.18 -12.15
CA GLN A 113 3.55 -4.66 -13.16
C GLN A 113 2.25 -5.14 -12.53
N GLU A 114 1.13 -4.82 -13.16
CA GLU A 114 -0.19 -5.34 -12.80
C GLU A 114 -0.62 -6.46 -13.76
N PHE A 115 -1.10 -7.56 -13.19
CA PHE A 115 -1.65 -8.69 -13.95
C PHE A 115 -3.17 -8.75 -13.76
N VAL A 116 -3.86 -9.24 -14.79
CA VAL A 116 -5.33 -9.45 -14.76
C VAL A 116 -5.74 -10.89 -15.01
N THR A 117 -4.78 -11.83 -15.00
CA THR A 117 -5.03 -13.27 -15.24
C THR A 117 -6.19 -13.81 -14.41
N HIS A 118 -6.23 -13.46 -13.11
CA HIS A 118 -7.27 -13.86 -12.17
C HIS A 118 -8.22 -12.73 -11.74
N SER A 119 -8.26 -11.63 -12.50
CA SER A 119 -9.09 -10.45 -12.20
C SER A 119 -10.13 -10.22 -13.30
N TRP A 120 -11.30 -9.65 -12.97
CA TRP A 120 -12.39 -9.33 -13.91
C TRP A 120 -12.08 -8.11 -14.79
N TYR A 121 -10.91 -8.13 -15.44
CA TYR A 121 -10.47 -7.18 -16.45
C TYR A 121 -9.86 -7.92 -17.64
N THR A 122 -9.79 -7.26 -18.78
CA THR A 122 -9.13 -7.79 -19.98
C THR A 122 -8.04 -6.84 -20.45
N TYR A 123 -6.95 -7.39 -20.99
CA TYR A 123 -5.92 -6.66 -21.73
C TYR A 123 -6.03 -6.91 -23.25
N GLY A 124 -7.14 -7.50 -23.69
CA GLY A 124 -7.40 -7.84 -25.09
C GLY A 124 -6.63 -9.06 -25.59
N ASN A 125 -7.13 -9.67 -26.66
CA ASN A 125 -6.48 -10.63 -27.59
C ASN A 125 -5.28 -11.43 -27.05
N GLY A 126 -5.50 -12.30 -26.05
CA GLY A 126 -4.48 -13.23 -25.55
C GLY A 126 -3.38 -12.60 -24.68
N ASN A 127 -3.52 -11.34 -24.26
CA ASN A 127 -2.55 -10.66 -23.39
C ASN A 127 -2.85 -10.79 -21.89
N ASN A 128 -3.87 -11.58 -21.50
CA ASN A 128 -4.30 -11.69 -20.09
C ASN A 128 -3.25 -12.35 -19.16
N ASP A 129 -2.24 -13.01 -19.73
CA ASP A 129 -1.13 -13.61 -18.98
C ASP A 129 0.09 -12.68 -18.82
N LYS A 130 0.04 -11.48 -19.42
CA LYS A 130 1.13 -10.50 -19.35
C LYS A 130 0.84 -9.47 -18.27
N GLY A 131 1.89 -9.07 -17.57
CA GLY A 131 1.88 -7.92 -16.68
C GLY A 131 2.08 -6.63 -17.47
N LEU A 132 1.37 -5.57 -17.11
CA LEU A 132 1.56 -4.23 -17.68
C LEU A 132 2.07 -3.29 -16.61
N HIS A 133 3.09 -2.49 -16.95
CA HIS A 133 3.48 -1.35 -16.12
C HIS A 133 2.34 -0.32 -16.07
N PRO A 134 2.11 0.40 -14.95
CA PRO A 134 0.99 1.33 -14.84
C PRO A 134 0.87 2.39 -15.95
N TRP A 135 1.99 2.84 -16.54
CA TRP A 135 1.96 3.76 -17.69
C TRP A 135 1.34 3.16 -18.95
N ASP A 136 1.49 1.85 -19.14
CA ASP A 136 0.83 1.08 -20.22
C ASP A 136 -0.46 0.39 -19.72
N GLY A 137 -0.89 0.71 -18.50
CA GLY A 137 -1.96 0.03 -17.80
C GLY A 137 -3.32 0.20 -18.49
N LEU A 138 -4.05 -0.90 -18.59
CA LEU A 138 -5.42 -0.91 -19.10
C LEU A 138 -6.41 -1.23 -17.97
N THR A 139 -7.59 -0.60 -18.01
CA THR A 139 -8.68 -0.86 -17.05
C THR A 139 -9.99 -1.04 -17.81
N GLU A 140 -10.13 -2.18 -18.48
CA GLU A 140 -11.34 -2.58 -19.19
C GLU A 140 -12.02 -3.72 -18.42
N PRO A 141 -13.19 -3.48 -17.78
CA PRO A 141 -13.85 -4.49 -16.96
C PRO A 141 -14.43 -5.61 -17.81
N GLN A 142 -14.21 -6.86 -17.40
CA GLN A 142 -14.74 -8.06 -18.04
C GLN A 142 -15.14 -9.08 -16.98
N LEU A 143 -16.43 -9.08 -16.61
CA LEU A 143 -17.00 -10.05 -15.68
C LEU A 143 -17.33 -11.35 -16.43
N VAL A 144 -16.53 -12.38 -16.16
CA VAL A 144 -16.70 -13.74 -16.67
C VAL A 144 -16.34 -14.71 -15.53
N MET A 145 -17.12 -15.79 -15.41
CA MET A 145 -16.93 -16.80 -14.38
C MET A 145 -16.28 -18.05 -14.97
N GLY A 146 -15.53 -18.79 -14.16
CA GLY A 146 -14.89 -20.05 -14.56
C GLY A 146 -15.86 -21.25 -14.60
N GLU A 147 -15.33 -22.39 -15.00
CA GLU A 147 -16.09 -23.65 -15.16
C GLU A 147 -16.64 -24.17 -13.82
N HIS A 148 -15.91 -23.96 -12.73
CA HIS A 148 -16.26 -24.46 -11.40
C HIS A 148 -17.04 -23.44 -10.55
N TYR A 149 -17.50 -22.34 -11.17
CA TYR A 149 -18.30 -21.32 -10.50
C TYR A 149 -19.65 -21.88 -10.05
N LYS A 150 -20.07 -21.54 -8.83
CA LYS A 150 -21.40 -21.86 -8.31
C LYS A 150 -22.18 -20.59 -8.02
N GLY A 151 -23.32 -20.46 -8.69
CA GLY A 151 -24.22 -19.33 -8.50
C GLY A 151 -24.90 -18.89 -9.79
N THR A 152 -25.39 -17.65 -9.78
CA THR A 152 -25.98 -16.98 -10.94
C THR A 152 -25.25 -15.66 -11.21
N LYS A 153 -25.64 -14.92 -12.25
CA LYS A 153 -25.05 -13.60 -12.54
C LYS A 153 -25.18 -12.59 -11.38
N THR A 154 -26.21 -12.75 -10.55
CA THR A 154 -26.52 -11.83 -9.44
C THR A 154 -26.31 -12.46 -8.07
N PHE A 155 -25.80 -13.69 -8.00
CA PHE A 155 -25.60 -14.40 -6.75
C PHE A 155 -24.35 -15.30 -6.85
N ILE A 156 -23.36 -15.05 -5.99
CA ILE A 156 -22.14 -15.85 -5.92
C ILE A 156 -22.25 -16.74 -4.68
N GLU A 157 -22.33 -18.06 -4.89
CA GLU A 157 -22.23 -19.04 -3.80
C GLU A 157 -20.77 -19.43 -3.56
N GLN A 158 -20.04 -19.72 -4.63
CA GLN A 158 -18.64 -20.08 -4.61
C GLN A 158 -17.95 -19.52 -5.86
N VAL A 159 -16.83 -18.83 -5.68
CA VAL A 159 -16.01 -18.36 -6.79
C VAL A 159 -15.13 -19.50 -7.31
N ASP A 160 -14.72 -19.41 -8.58
CA ASP A 160 -13.73 -20.30 -9.18
C ASP A 160 -12.37 -19.61 -9.25
N GLU A 161 -11.49 -19.92 -8.30
CA GLU A 161 -10.16 -19.33 -8.20
C GLU A 161 -9.19 -19.78 -9.31
N SER A 162 -9.51 -20.86 -10.03
CA SER A 162 -8.72 -21.30 -11.19
C SER A 162 -8.88 -20.35 -12.39
N ALA A 163 -9.93 -19.53 -12.39
CA ALA A 163 -10.25 -18.53 -13.41
C ALA A 163 -10.20 -17.09 -12.83
N LYS A 164 -10.96 -16.15 -13.41
CA LYS A 164 -11.09 -14.79 -12.89
C LYS A 164 -12.05 -14.74 -11.70
N TYR A 165 -11.60 -14.17 -10.58
CA TYR A 165 -12.33 -14.24 -9.32
C TYR A 165 -12.39 -12.93 -8.51
N SER A 166 -11.80 -11.83 -9.00
CA SER A 166 -11.71 -10.58 -8.23
C SER A 166 -11.78 -9.31 -9.08
N TRP A 167 -12.30 -8.23 -8.50
CA TRP A 167 -12.17 -6.86 -9.04
C TRP A 167 -10.84 -6.19 -8.67
N ILE A 168 -9.96 -6.89 -7.97
CA ILE A 168 -8.63 -6.39 -7.61
C ILE A 168 -7.63 -6.92 -8.65
N LYS A 169 -6.85 -6.03 -9.27
CA LYS A 169 -5.72 -6.41 -10.13
C LYS A 169 -4.60 -7.04 -9.29
N SER A 170 -3.67 -7.73 -9.94
CA SER A 170 -2.58 -8.44 -9.27
C SER A 170 -1.24 -7.74 -9.48
N PRO A 171 -0.89 -6.69 -8.71
CA PRO A 171 0.41 -6.05 -8.80
C PRO A 171 1.54 -6.98 -8.34
N ARG A 172 2.69 -6.90 -9.00
CA ARG A 172 3.92 -7.64 -8.72
C ARG A 172 5.12 -6.72 -8.89
N TRP A 173 6.16 -6.97 -8.11
CA TRP A 173 7.46 -6.28 -8.22
C TRP A 173 8.50 -7.26 -8.77
N LYS A 174 8.99 -7.03 -9.99
CA LYS A 174 9.86 -7.95 -10.75
C LYS A 174 9.33 -9.39 -10.76
N GLY A 175 8.02 -9.53 -10.95
CA GLY A 175 7.31 -10.81 -10.91
C GLY A 175 7.00 -11.37 -9.51
N HIS A 176 7.52 -10.77 -8.43
CA HIS A 176 7.30 -11.24 -7.06
C HIS A 176 6.01 -10.65 -6.47
N ALA A 177 5.24 -11.48 -5.76
CA ALA A 177 4.16 -11.00 -4.89
C ALA A 177 4.76 -10.37 -3.64
N MET A 178 4.30 -9.18 -3.27
CA MET A 178 4.88 -8.37 -2.20
C MET A 178 3.83 -8.06 -1.13
N GLU A 179 4.27 -8.00 0.13
CA GLU A 179 3.51 -7.37 1.19
C GLU A 179 3.92 -5.90 1.34
N VAL A 180 2.92 -5.03 1.52
CA VAL A 180 3.10 -3.58 1.71
C VAL A 180 2.46 -3.15 3.03
N GLY A 181 2.70 -1.91 3.46
CA GLY A 181 2.03 -1.32 4.62
C GLY A 181 2.96 -1.10 5.82
N PRO A 182 2.41 -0.93 7.04
CA PRO A 182 3.21 -0.57 8.21
C PRO A 182 4.33 -1.56 8.53
N LEU A 183 4.04 -2.87 8.56
CA LEU A 183 5.02 -3.89 8.88
C LEU A 183 6.19 -3.90 7.87
N ALA A 184 5.87 -3.86 6.57
CA ALA A 184 6.88 -3.80 5.51
C ALA A 184 7.80 -2.59 5.66
N ARG A 185 7.24 -1.39 5.87
CA ARG A 185 8.02 -0.16 6.08
C ARG A 185 8.95 -0.27 7.28
N TYR A 186 8.44 -0.73 8.42
CA TYR A 186 9.25 -0.86 9.63
C TYR A 186 10.35 -1.93 9.48
N LEU A 187 10.08 -3.06 8.84
CA LEU A 187 11.09 -4.09 8.61
C LEU A 187 12.18 -3.64 7.63
N ILE A 188 11.80 -2.94 6.55
CA ILE A 188 12.78 -2.35 5.62
C ILE A 188 13.65 -1.32 6.36
N GLY A 189 13.02 -0.37 7.07
CA GLY A 189 13.75 0.64 7.84
C GLY A 189 14.64 0.07 8.93
N TYR A 190 14.22 -1.03 9.58
CA TYR A 190 15.02 -1.72 10.60
C TYR A 190 16.31 -2.32 10.03
N HIS A 191 16.29 -2.76 8.77
CA HIS A 191 17.44 -3.38 8.11
C HIS A 191 18.23 -2.42 7.22
N GLN A 192 17.72 -1.21 6.96
CA GLN A 192 18.46 -0.14 6.30
C GLN A 192 19.55 0.40 7.24
N LYS A 193 20.78 0.42 6.75
CA LYS A 193 21.95 0.96 7.44
C LYS A 193 22.27 2.36 6.93
#